data_AF-A0A2U1LKG0-F1
#
_entry.id   AF-A0A2U1LKG0-F1
#
_cell.length_a   1.000
_cell.length_b   1.000
_cell.length_c   1.000
_cell.angle_alpha   90.00
_cell.angle_beta   90.00
_cell.angle_gamma   90.00
#
_symmetry.space_group_name_H-M   'P 1'
#
loop_
_entity.id
_entity.type
_entity.pdbx_description
1 polymer ?
#
loop_
_entity_poly.entity_id
_entity_poly.type
_entity_poly.pdbx_seq_one_letter_code
_entity_poly.pdbx_strand_id
1 'polypeptide(L)'
;MKNVCIFLECPFSLQVWTRVRALCGMDNIPPRLEDAIIYLIPLSKGGSASSVISRLLLAATCYSIWHERNSRLFKKRLKSYTQVFDDIVTIVRLKILSFRFTKNSARIRRILDTWRLPGSVIIASSSTT
;
A
#
# COMPACT_ATOMS: atom_id res chain seq x y z
N MET A 1 31.54 -13.52 0.21
CA MET A 1 30.79 -12.33 0.67
C MET A 1 29.33 -12.50 0.26
N LYS A 2 28.41 -12.69 1.21
CA LYS A 2 26.99 -12.94 0.92
C LYS A 2 26.31 -11.60 0.62
N ASN A 3 25.73 -11.52 -0.57
CA ASN A 3 25.06 -10.34 -1.15
C ASN A 3 24.23 -9.56 -0.13
N VAL A 4 24.62 -8.30 0.08
CA VAL A 4 23.79 -7.28 0.72
C VAL A 4 22.57 -7.06 -0.18
N CYS A 5 21.43 -7.66 0.19
CA CYS A 5 20.14 -7.34 -0.45
C CYS A 5 19.76 -5.92 -0.08
N ILE A 6 19.99 -4.97 -0.99
CA ILE A 6 19.40 -3.63 -0.93
C ILE A 6 17.88 -3.80 -1.12
N PHE A 7 17.17 -3.76 0.01
CA PHE A 7 15.73 -3.60 0.22
C PHE A 7 14.73 -4.51 -0.53
N LEU A 8 14.79 -4.73 -1.85
CA LEU A 8 13.74 -5.45 -2.62
C LEU A 8 14.17 -6.48 -3.65
N GLU A 9 15.46 -6.71 -3.88
CA GLU A 9 15.93 -7.73 -4.86
C GLU A 9 15.96 -9.16 -4.33
N CYS A 10 15.45 -9.40 -3.12
CA CYS A 10 15.27 -10.74 -2.60
C CYS A 10 13.96 -11.34 -3.16
N PRO A 11 13.93 -12.64 -3.55
CA PRO A 11 12.70 -13.30 -4.04
C PRO A 11 11.48 -13.09 -3.15
N PHE A 12 11.69 -13.01 -1.83
CA PHE A 12 10.64 -12.68 -0.86
C PHE A 12 10.00 -11.31 -1.12
N SER A 13 10.81 -10.26 -1.19
CA SER A 13 10.34 -8.88 -1.37
C SER A 13 9.67 -8.71 -2.73
N LEU A 14 10.17 -9.39 -3.76
CA LEU A 14 9.58 -9.39 -5.10
C LEU A 14 8.16 -9.99 -5.11
N GLN A 15 7.93 -11.06 -4.34
CA GLN A 15 6.61 -11.69 -4.22
C GLN A 15 5.62 -10.79 -3.48
N VAL A 16 6.05 -10.16 -2.37
CA VAL A 16 5.23 -9.17 -1.66
C VAL A 16 4.86 -8.03 -2.62
N TRP A 17 5.86 -7.47 -3.30
CA TRP A 17 5.68 -6.32 -4.17
C TRP A 17 4.77 -6.62 -5.37
N THR A 18 4.89 -7.80 -5.97
CA THR A 18 4.03 -8.21 -7.09
C THR A 18 2.56 -8.20 -6.72
N ARG A 19 2.21 -8.59 -5.50
CA ARG A 19 0.82 -8.51 -5.03
C ARG A 19 0.39 -7.09 -4.69
N VAL A 20 1.28 -6.29 -4.11
CA VAL A 20 0.98 -4.89 -3.77
C VAL A 20 0.67 -4.06 -5.02
N ARG A 21 1.38 -4.29 -6.13
CA ARG A 21 1.17 -3.56 -7.40
C ARG A 21 -0.23 -3.71 -7.98
N ALA A 22 -0.83 -4.89 -7.85
CA ALA A 22 -2.20 -5.15 -8.32
C ALA A 22 -3.23 -4.27 -7.61
N LEU A 23 -2.97 -3.80 -6.38
CA LEU A 23 -3.87 -2.92 -5.63
C LEU A 23 -3.90 -1.48 -6.15
N CYS A 24 -2.98 -1.10 -7.03
CA CYS A 24 -2.89 0.24 -7.59
C CYS A 24 -2.97 0.28 -9.11
N GLY A 25 -3.33 -0.84 -9.76
CA GLY A 25 -3.34 -0.95 -11.22
C GLY A 25 -1.95 -0.77 -11.83
N MET A 26 -0.90 -1.19 -11.10
CA MET A 26 0.50 -1.12 -11.52
C MET A 26 0.97 -2.42 -12.19
N ASP A 27 0.04 -3.21 -12.74
CA ASP A 27 0.32 -4.53 -13.30
C ASP A 27 1.32 -4.48 -14.48
N ASN A 28 1.34 -3.35 -15.20
CA ASN A 28 2.20 -3.12 -16.36
C ASN A 28 3.60 -2.60 -16.04
N ILE A 29 3.90 -2.30 -14.78
CA ILE A 29 5.21 -1.76 -14.37
C ILE A 29 6.11 -2.93 -14.03
N PRO A 30 7.40 -2.96 -14.41
CA PRO A 30 8.29 -4.03 -13.99
C PRO A 30 8.31 -4.16 -12.45
N PRO A 31 8.54 -5.37 -11.91
CA PRO A 31 8.50 -5.63 -10.48
C PRO A 31 9.73 -5.09 -9.73
N ARG A 32 10.37 -4.04 -10.24
CA ARG A 32 11.50 -3.37 -9.59
C ARG A 32 10.98 -2.22 -8.74
N LEU A 33 11.60 -2.02 -7.58
CA LEU A 33 11.21 -0.95 -6.68
C LEU A 33 11.45 0.44 -7.30
N GLU A 34 12.54 0.60 -8.03
CA GLU A 34 12.89 1.87 -8.68
C GLU A 34 11.80 2.30 -9.66
N ASP A 35 11.35 1.38 -10.51
CA ASP A 35 10.26 1.61 -11.47
C ASP A 35 8.94 1.97 -10.75
N ALA A 36 8.68 1.31 -9.62
CA ALA A 36 7.52 1.60 -8.79
C ALA A 36 7.57 2.97 -8.13
N ILE A 37 8.73 3.36 -7.58
CA ILE A 37 8.94 4.68 -6.97
C ILE A 37 8.78 5.76 -8.06
N ILE A 38 9.39 5.57 -9.23
CA ILE A 38 9.26 6.49 -10.37
C ILE A 38 7.80 6.68 -10.76
N TYR A 39 6.99 5.61 -10.77
CA TYR A 39 5.58 5.69 -11.09
C TYR A 39 4.72 6.30 -9.96
N LEU A 40 5.02 5.98 -8.71
CA LEU A 40 4.28 6.46 -7.55
C LEU A 40 4.56 7.93 -7.23
N ILE A 41 5.75 8.45 -7.55
CA ILE A 41 6.12 9.85 -7.30
C ILE A 41 5.11 10.81 -7.95
N PRO A 42 4.79 10.73 -9.26
CA PRO A 42 3.75 11.57 -9.86
C PRO A 42 2.38 11.41 -9.20
N LEU A 43 1.97 10.17 -8.88
CA LEU A 43 0.67 9.91 -8.26
C LEU A 43 0.57 10.46 -6.84
N SER A 44 1.71 10.55 -6.13
CA SER A 44 1.81 11.08 -4.77
C SER A 44 1.77 12.61 -4.70
N LYS A 45 1.86 13.29 -5.84
CA LYS A 45 1.79 14.76 -5.90
C LYS A 45 0.33 15.20 -5.84
N GLY A 46 -0.09 15.68 -4.67
CA GLY A 46 -1.38 16.33 -4.44
C GLY A 46 -2.18 15.78 -3.25
N GLY A 47 -3.31 16.41 -2.97
CA GLY A 47 -4.19 16.08 -1.82
C GLY A 47 -5.32 15.08 -2.13
N SER A 48 -5.33 14.46 -3.32
CA SER A 48 -6.38 13.51 -3.68
C SER A 48 -6.30 12.23 -2.83
N ALA A 49 -7.44 11.57 -2.61
CA ALA A 49 -7.49 10.30 -1.87
C ALA A 49 -6.52 9.25 -2.46
N SER A 50 -6.45 9.13 -3.79
CA SER A 50 -5.51 8.20 -4.43
C SER A 50 -4.06 8.57 -4.15
N SER A 51 -3.69 9.86 -4.18
CA SER A 51 -2.34 10.30 -3.86
C SER A 51 -1.93 9.93 -2.43
N VAL A 52 -2.84 10.16 -1.47
CA VAL A 52 -2.58 9.78 -0.07
C VAL A 52 -2.44 8.27 0.06
N ILE A 53 -3.32 7.49 -0.59
CA ILE A 53 -3.26 6.02 -0.57
C ILE A 53 -1.97 5.50 -1.20
N SER A 54 -1.54 6.06 -2.34
CA SER A 54 -0.27 5.72 -2.98
C SER A 54 0.93 5.92 -2.04
N ARG A 55 0.97 7.05 -1.32
CA ARG A 55 2.03 7.32 -0.32
C ARG A 55 1.98 6.35 0.85
N LEU A 56 0.78 6.06 1.36
CA LEU A 56 0.59 5.11 2.46
C LEU A 56 1.03 3.71 2.06
N LEU A 57 0.69 3.27 0.85
CA LEU A 57 1.07 1.96 0.36
C LEU A 57 2.58 1.82 0.21
N LEU A 58 3.24 2.85 -0.34
CA LEU A 58 4.69 2.89 -0.44
C LEU A 58 5.34 2.83 0.94
N ALA A 59 4.90 3.68 1.87
CA ALA A 59 5.44 3.73 3.22
C ALA A 59 5.23 2.40 3.97
N ALA A 60 4.02 1.83 3.92
CA ALA A 60 3.70 0.55 4.55
C ALA A 60 4.53 -0.60 3.96
N THR A 61 4.71 -0.63 2.64
CA THR A 61 5.53 -1.66 1.97
C THR A 61 6.99 -1.56 2.42
N CYS A 62 7.59 -0.36 2.33
CA CYS A 62 8.98 -0.14 2.74
C CYS A 62 9.19 -0.52 4.21
N TYR A 63 8.28 -0.08 5.09
CA TYR A 63 8.34 -0.39 6.51
C TYR A 63 8.21 -1.89 6.79
N SER A 64 7.22 -2.55 6.22
CA SER A 64 6.98 -3.98 6.47
C SER A 64 8.12 -4.86 5.99
N ILE A 65 8.75 -4.52 4.86
CA ILE A 65 9.93 -5.23 4.36
C ILE A 65 11.13 -5.01 5.28
N TRP A 66 11.39 -3.77 5.69
CA TRP A 66 12.45 -3.47 6.65
C TRP A 66 12.23 -4.19 7.99
N HIS A 67 11.01 -4.14 8.51
CA HIS A 67 10.62 -4.78 9.76
C HIS A 67 10.80 -6.30 9.69
N GLU A 68 10.35 -6.93 8.60
CA GLU A 68 10.53 -8.37 8.41
C GLU A 68 12.01 -8.74 8.34
N ARG A 69 12.84 -8.01 7.57
CA ARG A 69 14.29 -8.25 7.49
C ARG A 69 14.95 -8.18 8.87
N ASN A 70 14.61 -7.17 9.66
CA ASN A 70 15.11 -7.05 11.03
C ASN A 70 14.59 -8.20 11.91
N SER A 71 13.34 -8.62 11.75
CA SER A 71 12.81 -9.80 12.42
C SER A 71 13.63 -11.05 12.08
N ARG A 72 14.09 -11.23 10.83
CA ARG A 72 14.92 -12.39 10.46
C ARG A 72 16.31 -12.37 11.10
N LEU A 73 16.87 -11.18 11.31
CA LEU A 73 18.20 -11.00 11.90
C LEU A 73 18.17 -11.17 13.42
N PHE A 74 17.10 -10.72 14.07
CA PHE A 74 17.05 -10.59 15.54
C PHE A 74 15.99 -11.46 16.22
N LYS A 75 15.09 -12.11 15.47
CA LYS A 75 14.00 -12.96 16.00
C LYS A 75 13.97 -14.30 15.27
N LYS A 76 13.53 -15.36 15.95
CA LYS A 76 13.33 -16.70 15.35
C LYS A 76 12.02 -16.84 14.55
N ARG A 77 11.25 -15.76 14.39
CA ARG A 77 9.95 -15.79 13.70
C ARG A 77 10.05 -15.14 12.33
N LEU A 78 9.77 -15.95 11.31
CA LEU A 78 9.75 -15.54 9.91
C LEU A 78 8.29 -15.50 9.45
N LYS A 79 7.85 -14.37 8.90
CA LYS A 79 6.57 -14.30 8.22
C LYS A 79 6.75 -14.76 6.77
N SER A 80 5.73 -15.42 6.24
CA SER A 80 5.61 -15.65 4.80
C SER A 80 5.33 -14.35 4.07
N TYR A 81 5.59 -14.30 2.76
CA TYR A 81 5.33 -13.11 1.95
C TYR A 81 3.84 -12.76 1.92
N THR A 82 2.96 -13.76 2.03
CA THR A 82 1.50 -13.56 2.13
C THR A 82 1.14 -12.86 3.43
N GLN A 83 1.68 -13.29 4.57
CA GLN A 83 1.45 -12.62 5.86
C GLN A 83 1.92 -11.17 5.86
N VAL A 84 3.09 -10.88 5.28
CA VAL A 84 3.58 -9.50 5.16
C VAL A 84 2.71 -8.67 4.21
N PHE A 85 2.23 -9.25 3.12
CA PHE A 85 1.26 -8.61 2.24
C PHE A 85 -0.04 -8.28 2.97
N ASP A 86 -0.59 -9.22 3.75
CA ASP A 86 -1.81 -9.03 4.52
C ASP A 86 -1.64 -7.95 5.60
N ASP A 87 -0.47 -7.88 6.25
CA ASP A 87 -0.13 -6.80 7.17
C ASP A 87 -0.15 -5.43 6.45
N ILE A 88 0.48 -5.32 5.27
CA ILE A 88 0.50 -4.09 4.47
C ILE A 88 -0.92 -3.66 4.10
N VAL A 89 -1.73 -4.58 3.59
CA VAL A 89 -3.12 -4.32 3.22
C VAL A 89 -3.91 -3.85 4.43
N THR A 90 -3.73 -4.48 5.59
CA THR A 90 -4.41 -4.11 6.84
C THR A 90 -4.03 -2.71 7.28
N ILE A 91 -2.74 -2.37 7.29
CA ILE A 91 -2.24 -1.03 7.65
C ILE A 91 -2.89 0.04 6.76
N VAL A 92 -2.90 -0.19 5.44
CA VAL A 92 -3.45 0.78 4.49
C VAL A 92 -4.97 0.87 4.62
N ARG A 93 -5.69 -0.24 4.73
CA ARG A 93 -7.15 -0.26 4.95
C ARG A 93 -7.55 0.51 6.20
N LEU A 94 -6.90 0.22 7.33
CA LEU A 94 -7.18 0.91 8.60
C LEU A 94 -6.93 2.41 8.49
N LYS A 95 -5.89 2.81 7.76
CA LYS A 95 -5.62 4.22 7.53
C LYS A 95 -6.64 4.87 6.60
N ILE A 96 -7.10 4.18 5.56
CA ILE A 96 -8.18 4.66 4.67
C ILE A 96 -9.48 4.85 5.46
N LEU A 97 -9.81 3.92 6.37
CA LEU A 97 -10.99 4.05 7.24
C LEU A 97 -10.93 5.27 8.17
N SER A 98 -9.73 5.76 8.48
CA SER A 98 -9.57 7.02 9.24
C SER A 98 -9.83 8.28 8.40
N PHE A 99 -9.99 8.17 7.09
CA PHE A 99 -10.23 9.31 6.22
C PHE A 99 -11.69 9.74 6.26
N ARG A 100 -11.90 11.06 6.28
CA ARG A 100 -13.24 11.64 6.12
C ARG A 100 -13.53 11.87 4.65
N PHE A 101 -14.22 10.91 4.02
CA PHE A 101 -14.72 11.09 2.66
C PHE A 101 -16.04 11.89 2.70
N THR A 102 -16.01 13.12 2.22
CA THR A 102 -17.19 14.00 2.19
C THR A 102 -17.93 13.99 0.85
N LYS A 103 -17.31 13.47 -0.22
CA LYS A 103 -17.87 13.47 -1.57
C LYS A 103 -18.06 12.04 -2.09
N ASN A 104 -19.30 11.68 -2.42
CA ASN A 104 -19.63 10.41 -3.09
C ASN A 104 -19.38 10.48 -4.61
N SER A 105 -18.10 10.53 -5.00
CA SER A 105 -17.70 10.51 -6.41
C SER A 105 -17.41 9.08 -6.91
N ALA A 106 -17.49 8.86 -8.23
CA ALA A 106 -17.10 7.59 -8.85
C ALA A 106 -15.66 7.17 -8.49
N ARG A 107 -14.75 8.14 -8.31
CA ARG A 107 -13.38 7.88 -7.87
C ARG A 107 -13.32 7.32 -6.45
N ILE A 108 -14.09 7.87 -5.52
CA ILE A 108 -14.15 7.37 -4.14
C ILE A 108 -14.79 5.99 -4.12
N ARG A 109 -15.88 5.75 -4.87
CA ARG A 109 -16.50 4.42 -4.99
C ARG A 109 -15.51 3.37 -5.47
N ARG A 110 -14.76 3.64 -6.55
CA ARG A 110 -13.69 2.74 -7.03
C ARG A 110 -12.65 2.44 -5.95
N ILE A 111 -12.21 3.45 -5.18
CA ILE A 111 -11.28 3.24 -4.07
C ILE A 111 -11.90 2.31 -3.02
N LEU A 112 -13.14 2.56 -2.60
CA LEU A 112 -13.81 1.71 -1.61
C LEU A 112 -13.95 0.26 -2.12
N ASP A 113 -14.28 0.08 -3.40
CA ASP A 113 -14.37 -1.25 -4.02
C ASP A 113 -13.01 -1.97 -4.06
N THR A 114 -11.95 -1.29 -4.55
CA THR A 114 -10.58 -1.84 -4.58
C THR A 114 -10.12 -2.27 -3.19
N TRP A 115 -10.47 -1.49 -2.17
CA TRP A 115 -10.10 -1.77 -0.78
C TRP A 115 -11.16 -2.56 -0.01
N ARG A 116 -12.22 -3.07 -0.67
CA ARG A 116 -13.35 -3.79 -0.05
C ARG A 116 -13.84 -3.13 1.24
N LEU A 117 -14.12 -1.83 1.17
CA LEU A 117 -14.63 -1.01 2.26
C LEU A 117 -16.12 -0.69 2.03
N PRO A 118 -16.94 -0.63 3.08
CA PRO A 118 -18.36 -0.33 2.93
C PRO A 118 -18.58 1.13 2.52
N GLY A 119 -19.66 1.40 1.77
CA GLY A 119 -20.06 2.76 1.37
C GLY A 119 -20.40 3.68 2.55
N SER A 120 -20.69 3.12 3.73
CA SER A 120 -20.96 3.87 4.97
C SER A 120 -19.77 4.69 5.47
N VAL A 121 -18.57 4.48 4.93
CA VAL A 121 -17.38 5.29 5.24
C VAL A 121 -17.50 6.71 4.63
N ILE A 122 -18.41 6.91 3.67
CA ILE A 122 -18.71 8.26 3.14
C ILE A 122 -19.62 8.98 4.12
N ILE A 123 -19.12 10.07 4.70
CA ILE A 123 -19.91 10.94 5.57
C ILE A 123 -20.76 11.81 4.65
N ALA A 124 -22.08 11.69 4.74
CA ALA A 124 -22.97 12.65 4.12
C ALA A 124 -22.67 14.03 4.73
N SER A 125 -22.31 15.01 3.91
CA SER A 125 -22.35 16.40 4.35
C SER A 125 -23.80 16.71 4.70
N SER A 126 -24.13 16.72 5.99
CA SER A 126 -25.35 17.36 6.46
C SER A 126 -25.30 18.79 5.95
N SER A 127 -26.14 19.11 4.97
CA SER A 127 -26.40 20.48 4.57
C SER A 127 -26.89 21.21 5.81
N THR A 128 -26.01 21.96 6.46
CA THR A 128 -26.43 22.89 7.50
C THR A 128 -27.14 24.02 6.78
N THR A 129 -28.46 24.02 6.91
CA THR A 129 -29.38 25.08 6.53
C THR A 129 -28.99 26.40 7.17
#